data_AF-A0AAX6IM41-F1
#
_entry.id   AF-A0AAX6IM41-F1
#
_cell.length_a   1.000
_cell.length_b   1.000
_cell.length_c   1.000
_cell.angle_alpha   90.00
_cell.angle_beta   90.00
_cell.angle_gamma   90.00
#
_symmetry.space_group_name_H-M   'P 1'
#
loop_
_entity.id
_entity.type
_entity.pdbx_description
1 polymer ?
#
loop_
_entity_poly.entity_id
_entity_poly.type
_entity_poly.pdbx_seq_one_letter_code
_entity_poly.pdbx_strand_id
1 'polypeptide(L)'
;MDAFSNVVHNAVAFLSSGDANSGDGSAFSDLHLQEYSLAGMVCLLQQVRPNLSRSDAMWCLLASDLNVGRAAALEIPSRSDPKPVPSPRLEESDAVDSVLKSLENMSIKEEGEGEEEEEGKEMILDLVKQVRDLETQVKEQKAWAQRKAVQAVKKLSNDLTELKVLRMEREENQMVKMGKQALEDSTMKRLVEMEGALKKASGQVDRANAAPAGDVESGDMGRWRRAS
;
A
#
# COMPACT_ATOMS: atom_id res chain seq x y z
N MET A 1 16.10 -35.67 20.33
CA MET A 1 15.29 -35.19 19.18
C MET A 1 15.93 -33.91 18.69
N ASP A 2 16.17 -33.78 17.39
CA ASP A 2 16.69 -32.56 16.76
C ASP A 2 15.62 -31.46 16.76
N ALA A 3 16.05 -30.20 16.87
CA ALA A 3 15.16 -29.04 16.92
C ALA A 3 14.26 -28.98 15.68
N PHE A 4 14.81 -29.31 14.51
CA PHE A 4 14.05 -29.41 13.26
C PHE A 4 12.94 -30.46 13.35
N SER A 5 13.28 -31.66 13.83
CA SER A 5 12.31 -32.74 13.99
C SER A 5 11.18 -32.36 14.95
N ASN A 6 11.48 -31.58 15.98
CA ASN A 6 10.50 -31.13 16.96
C ASN A 6 9.56 -30.05 16.39
N VAL A 7 10.09 -29.13 15.59
CA VAL A 7 9.32 -28.10 14.89
C VAL A 7 8.39 -28.71 13.86
N VAL A 8 8.90 -29.64 13.03
CA VAL A 8 8.09 -30.34 12.02
C VAL A 8 7.01 -31.18 12.68
N HIS A 9 7.33 -31.88 13.77
CA HIS A 9 6.37 -32.72 14.48
C HIS A 9 5.23 -31.88 15.08
N ASN A 10 5.54 -30.74 15.70
CA ASN A 10 4.53 -29.81 16.20
C ASN A 10 3.67 -29.21 15.09
N ALA A 11 4.28 -28.76 13.99
CA ALA A 11 3.56 -28.17 12.88
C ALA A 11 2.60 -29.17 12.22
N VAL A 12 3.04 -30.41 12.02
CA VAL A 12 2.22 -31.48 11.47
C VAL A 12 1.09 -31.86 12.44
N ALA A 13 1.37 -31.96 13.74
CA ALA A 13 0.33 -32.23 14.74
C ALA A 13 -0.74 -31.12 14.75
N PHE A 14 -0.33 -29.85 14.65
CA PHE A 14 -1.24 -28.71 14.62
C PHE A 14 -2.14 -28.71 13.37
N LEU A 15 -1.57 -28.97 12.19
CA LEU A 15 -2.32 -29.05 10.93
C LEU A 15 -3.22 -30.29 10.84
N SER A 16 -2.81 -31.40 11.45
CA SER A 16 -3.56 -32.66 11.44
C SER A 16 -4.71 -32.67 12.45
N SER A 17 -4.65 -31.86 13.50
CA SER A 17 -5.67 -31.83 14.55
C SER A 17 -6.93 -31.07 14.15
N GLY A 18 -6.97 -30.43 12.98
CA GLY A 18 -8.20 -29.90 12.36
C GLY A 18 -9.00 -28.90 13.21
N ASP A 19 -8.45 -28.39 14.29
CA ASP A 19 -9.11 -27.44 15.19
C ASP A 19 -8.88 -26.03 14.67
N ALA A 20 -9.49 -25.73 13.52
CA ALA A 20 -9.63 -24.38 12.98
C ALA A 20 -10.70 -23.59 13.76
N ASN A 21 -10.78 -23.78 15.08
CA ASN A 21 -11.74 -23.07 15.89
C ASN A 21 -11.14 -21.73 16.34
N SER A 22 -11.49 -20.69 15.58
CA SER A 22 -11.76 -19.34 16.08
C SER A 22 -10.71 -18.73 17.01
N GLY A 23 -9.45 -18.74 16.57
CA GLY A 23 -8.40 -17.87 17.11
C GLY A 23 -8.22 -16.69 16.17
N ASP A 24 -8.62 -15.50 16.63
CA ASP A 24 -8.33 -14.19 16.06
C ASP A 24 -7.13 -14.17 15.09
N GLY A 25 -7.37 -13.74 13.85
CA GLY A 25 -6.34 -13.55 12.81
C GLY A 25 -5.24 -12.55 13.19
N SER A 26 -5.26 -12.00 14.41
CA SER A 26 -4.19 -11.18 14.98
C SER A 26 -2.91 -11.96 15.32
N ALA A 27 -2.95 -13.29 15.51
CA ALA A 27 -1.76 -14.06 15.92
C ALA A 27 -0.59 -14.01 14.92
N PHE A 28 -0.85 -13.63 13.67
CA PHE A 28 0.18 -13.40 12.64
C PHE A 28 0.29 -11.95 12.19
N SER A 29 -0.55 -11.05 12.70
CA SER A 29 -0.51 -9.64 12.32
C SER A 29 0.70 -8.90 12.91
N ASP A 30 1.25 -9.43 14.01
CA ASP A 30 2.38 -8.84 14.75
C ASP A 30 3.74 -9.47 14.38
N LEU A 31 3.71 -10.56 13.60
CA LEU A 31 4.92 -11.14 13.06
C LEU A 31 5.17 -10.45 11.73
N HIS A 32 6.20 -9.61 11.68
CA HIS A 32 6.87 -9.12 10.47
C HIS A 32 7.33 -10.25 9.52
N LEU A 33 6.83 -11.47 9.67
CA LEU A 33 7.08 -12.66 8.88
C LEU A 33 6.85 -12.40 7.39
N GLN A 34 5.93 -11.52 7.00
CA GLN A 34 5.76 -11.13 5.60
C GLN A 34 6.95 -10.30 5.08
N GLU A 35 7.45 -9.35 5.86
CA GLU A 35 8.61 -8.52 5.52
C GLU A 35 9.91 -9.33 5.56
N TYR A 36 10.07 -10.19 6.56
CA TYR A 36 11.22 -11.12 6.67
C TYR A 36 11.16 -12.25 5.64
N SER A 37 9.96 -12.70 5.23
CA SER A 37 9.78 -13.68 4.15
C SER A 37 10.15 -13.09 2.80
N LEU A 38 9.73 -11.84 2.50
CA LEU A 38 10.15 -11.16 1.27
C LEU A 38 11.66 -10.90 1.25
N ALA A 39 12.23 -10.41 2.36
CA ALA A 39 13.67 -10.23 2.48
C ALA A 39 14.42 -11.56 2.30
N GLY A 40 13.89 -12.65 2.85
CA GLY A 40 14.40 -14.02 2.69
C GLY A 40 14.35 -14.48 1.22
N MET A 41 13.22 -14.30 0.54
CA MET A 41 13.06 -14.63 -0.89
C MET A 41 13.99 -13.81 -1.79
N VAL A 42 14.16 -12.52 -1.51
CA VAL A 42 15.12 -11.66 -2.20
C VAL A 42 16.54 -12.16 -1.98
N CYS A 43 16.91 -12.51 -0.75
CA CYS A 43 18.23 -13.08 -0.46
C CYS A 43 18.45 -14.42 -1.19
N LEU A 44 17.45 -15.31 -1.23
CA LEU A 44 17.53 -16.58 -1.95
C LEU A 44 17.71 -16.38 -3.46
N LEU A 45 16.99 -15.42 -4.06
CA LEU A 45 17.19 -15.06 -5.46
C LEU A 45 18.58 -14.50 -5.74
N GLN A 46 19.11 -13.66 -4.85
CA GLN A 46 20.46 -13.12 -4.97
C GLN A 46 21.53 -14.20 -4.77
N GLN A 47 21.28 -15.26 -4.01
CA GLN A 47 22.18 -16.42 -3.91
C GLN A 47 22.26 -17.20 -5.23
N VAL A 48 21.13 -17.38 -5.92
CA VAL A 48 21.09 -18.06 -7.22
C VAL A 48 21.59 -17.13 -8.35
N ARG A 49 21.43 -15.81 -8.20
CA ARG A 49 21.82 -14.78 -9.17
C ARG A 49 22.57 -13.63 -8.47
N PRO A 50 23.89 -13.77 -8.22
CA PRO A 50 24.65 -12.81 -7.41
C PRO A 50 24.76 -11.41 -8.02
N ASN A 51 24.58 -11.27 -9.34
CA ASN A 51 24.59 -9.97 -10.02
C ASN A 51 23.22 -9.27 -10.02
N LEU A 52 22.21 -9.87 -9.39
CA LEU A 52 20.84 -9.35 -9.35
C LEU A 52 20.72 -8.26 -8.27
N SER A 53 20.37 -7.04 -8.69
CA SER A 53 20.13 -5.95 -7.74
C SER A 53 18.93 -6.28 -6.85
N ARG A 54 18.88 -5.70 -5.65
CA ARG A 54 17.74 -5.87 -4.73
C ARG A 54 16.42 -5.47 -5.40
N SER A 55 16.45 -4.42 -6.22
CA SER A 55 15.30 -3.95 -7.00
C SER A 55 14.85 -4.94 -8.06
N ASP A 56 15.79 -5.53 -8.81
CA ASP A 56 15.47 -6.49 -9.87
C ASP A 56 14.96 -7.80 -9.27
N ALA A 57 15.52 -8.23 -8.12
CA ALA A 57 15.03 -9.37 -7.37
C ALA A 57 13.57 -9.18 -6.91
N MET A 58 13.25 -8.00 -6.38
CA MET A 58 11.86 -7.67 -6.02
C MET A 58 10.94 -7.67 -7.25
N TRP A 59 11.39 -7.14 -8.39
CA TRP A 59 10.61 -7.16 -9.64
C TRP A 59 10.36 -8.59 -10.14
N CYS A 60 11.37 -9.45 -10.16
CA CYS A 60 11.23 -10.85 -10.58
C CYS A 60 10.26 -11.62 -9.67
N LEU A 61 10.27 -11.37 -8.36
CA LEU A 61 9.31 -11.95 -7.42
C LEU A 61 7.89 -11.49 -7.71
N LEU A 62 7.67 -10.18 -7.90
CA LEU A 62 6.35 -9.64 -8.23
C LEU A 62 5.83 -10.17 -9.57
N ALA A 63 6.70 -10.32 -10.57
CA ALA A 63 6.36 -10.87 -11.87
C ALA A 63 6.10 -12.40 -11.86
N SER A 64 6.44 -13.08 -10.76
CA SER A 64 6.35 -14.55 -10.62
C SER A 64 5.41 -15.00 -9.49
N ASP A 65 4.49 -14.15 -9.03
CA ASP A 65 3.59 -14.44 -7.91
C ASP A 65 4.34 -14.86 -6.64
N LEU A 66 5.48 -14.21 -6.36
CA LEU A 66 6.42 -14.51 -5.26
C LEU A 66 7.06 -15.91 -5.31
N ASN A 67 6.96 -16.62 -6.44
CA ASN A 67 7.60 -17.92 -6.59
C ASN A 67 9.09 -17.77 -6.95
N VAL A 68 9.98 -18.11 -6.02
CA VAL A 68 11.44 -18.01 -6.16
C VAL A 68 11.98 -18.81 -7.35
N GLY A 69 11.43 -20.01 -7.61
CA GLY A 69 11.87 -20.87 -8.72
C GLY A 69 11.54 -20.27 -10.09
N ARG A 70 10.32 -19.72 -10.24
CA ARG A 70 9.90 -19.00 -11.46
C ARG A 70 10.67 -17.68 -11.61
N ALA A 71 10.85 -16.94 -10.52
CA ALA A 71 11.57 -15.68 -10.51
C ALA A 71 13.04 -15.83 -10.91
N ALA A 72 13.68 -16.95 -10.56
CA ALA A 72 15.07 -17.22 -10.92
C ALA A 72 15.27 -17.35 -12.44
N ALA A 73 14.26 -17.81 -13.17
CA ALA A 73 14.30 -18.00 -14.63
C ALA A 73 13.93 -16.74 -15.44
N LEU A 74 13.46 -15.66 -14.80
CA LEU A 74 13.06 -14.45 -15.51
C LEU A 74 14.26 -13.62 -15.97
N GLU A 75 14.33 -13.32 -17.26
CA GLU A 75 15.31 -12.36 -17.76
C GLU A 75 14.95 -10.94 -17.30
N ILE A 76 15.93 -10.21 -16.77
CA ILE A 76 15.74 -8.82 -16.37
C ILE A 76 15.74 -8.00 -17.66
N PRO A 77 14.70 -7.22 -17.95
CA PRO A 77 14.76 -6.26 -19.05
C PRO A 77 15.99 -5.38 -18.82
N SER A 78 16.95 -5.35 -19.74
CA SER A 78 18.19 -4.60 -19.53
C SER A 78 17.82 -3.15 -19.26
N ARG A 79 17.96 -2.72 -18.00
CA ARG A 79 17.98 -1.31 -17.62
C ARG A 79 19.31 -0.75 -18.10
N SER A 80 19.49 -0.67 -19.42
CA SER A 80 20.38 0.33 -19.98
C SER A 80 19.92 1.66 -19.38
N ASP A 81 20.85 2.35 -18.71
CA ASP A 81 20.60 3.63 -18.06
C ASP A 81 19.63 4.49 -18.87
N PRO A 82 18.70 5.22 -18.22
CA PRO A 82 18.16 6.40 -18.84
C PRO A 82 19.32 7.40 -18.93
N LYS A 83 20.17 7.26 -19.95
CA LYS A 83 20.78 8.43 -20.57
C LYS A 83 19.62 9.41 -20.75
N PRO A 84 19.80 10.71 -20.46
CA PRO A 84 18.83 11.70 -20.92
C PRO A 84 18.71 11.42 -22.41
N VAL A 85 17.57 10.83 -22.78
CA VAL A 85 17.29 10.44 -24.14
C VAL A 85 17.46 11.77 -24.87
N PRO A 86 18.43 11.92 -25.79
CA PRO A 86 18.25 12.96 -26.77
C PRO A 86 16.92 12.58 -27.39
N SER A 87 15.89 13.37 -27.12
CA SER A 87 14.56 13.26 -27.72
C SER A 87 14.78 12.65 -29.10
N PRO A 88 14.18 11.49 -29.46
CA PRO A 88 14.34 10.95 -30.79
C PRO A 88 13.88 12.06 -31.69
N ARG A 89 14.89 12.71 -32.27
CA ARG A 89 14.76 13.97 -32.94
C ARG A 89 13.82 13.64 -34.09
N LEU A 90 12.90 14.54 -34.36
CA LEU A 90 11.86 14.42 -35.40
C LEU A 90 12.40 14.05 -36.80
N GLU A 91 13.72 13.99 -36.97
CA GLU A 91 14.51 13.73 -38.16
C GLU A 91 14.25 12.38 -38.84
N GLU A 92 13.88 11.33 -38.11
CA GLU A 92 13.64 10.02 -38.74
C GLU A 92 12.33 10.03 -39.56
N SER A 93 11.32 10.80 -39.14
CA SER A 93 10.10 11.01 -39.94
C SER A 93 10.34 11.92 -41.13
N ASP A 94 11.18 12.95 -41.00
CA ASP A 94 11.47 13.89 -42.11
C ASP A 94 12.30 13.22 -43.20
N ALA A 95 13.24 12.34 -42.82
CA ALA A 95 14.05 11.59 -43.77
C ALA A 95 13.20 10.60 -44.59
N VAL A 96 12.30 9.84 -43.95
CA VAL A 96 11.44 8.89 -44.66
C VAL A 96 10.38 9.61 -45.50
N ASP A 97 9.79 10.72 -45.01
CA ASP A 97 8.87 11.56 -45.78
C ASP A 97 9.56 12.13 -47.04
N SER A 98 10.81 12.61 -46.93
CA SER A 98 11.61 13.08 -48.07
C SER A 98 11.88 11.98 -49.10
N VAL A 99 12.14 10.75 -48.66
CA VAL A 99 12.40 9.61 -49.55
C VAL A 99 11.10 9.18 -50.26
N LEU A 100 9.99 9.11 -49.54
CA LEU A 100 8.67 8.78 -50.11
C LEU A 100 8.22 9.82 -51.14
N LYS A 101 8.42 11.10 -50.85
CA LYS A 101 8.13 12.21 -51.75
C LYS A 101 9.02 12.20 -53.00
N SER A 102 10.27 11.77 -52.87
CA SER A 102 11.18 11.61 -54.01
C SER A 102 10.78 10.44 -54.89
N LEU A 103 10.36 9.31 -54.31
CA LEU A 103 9.85 8.14 -55.04
C LEU A 103 8.56 8.45 -55.79
N GLU A 104 7.62 9.15 -55.14
CA GLU A 104 6.37 9.60 -55.75
C GLU A 104 6.60 10.55 -56.93
N ASN A 105 7.58 11.47 -56.82
CA ASN A 105 7.96 12.36 -57.92
C ASN A 105 8.65 11.65 -59.08
N MET A 106 9.33 10.52 -58.84
CA MET A 106 9.94 9.71 -59.89
C MET A 106 8.89 8.88 -60.63
N SER A 107 7.85 8.39 -59.96
CA SER A 107 6.74 7.65 -60.59
C SER A 107 5.83 8.48 -61.50
N ILE A 108 5.78 9.82 -61.35
CA ILE A 108 4.84 10.69 -62.09
C ILE A 108 5.46 11.23 -63.41
N LYS A 109 6.77 11.13 -63.59
CA LYS A 109 7.42 11.54 -64.84
C LYS A 109 7.44 10.38 -65.84
N GLU A 110 6.51 10.36 -66.79
CA GLU A 110 6.70 9.54 -67.99
C GLU A 110 6.31 10.28 -69.28
N GLU A 111 7.25 10.29 -70.23
CA GLU A 111 7.01 10.36 -71.67
C GLU A 111 7.70 9.12 -72.28
N GLY A 112 6.94 8.08 -72.64
CA GLY A 112 7.45 6.90 -73.38
C GLY A 112 6.58 5.65 -73.19
N GLU A 113 6.07 5.10 -74.29
CA GLU A 113 5.00 4.09 -74.37
C GLU A 113 5.48 2.64 -74.09
N GLY A 114 4.97 2.00 -73.02
CA GLY A 114 5.08 0.55 -72.78
C GLY A 114 4.16 0.02 -71.67
N GLU A 115 3.33 -1.01 -71.94
CA GLU A 115 2.36 -1.58 -70.99
C GLU A 115 3.00 -2.22 -69.73
N GLU A 116 4.23 -2.73 -69.83
CA GLU A 116 4.96 -3.33 -68.69
C GLU A 116 5.52 -2.28 -67.71
N GLU A 117 5.65 -1.02 -68.13
CA GLU A 117 6.20 0.09 -67.32
C GLU A 117 5.13 0.69 -66.38
N GLU A 118 3.86 0.66 -66.80
CA GLU A 118 2.68 1.05 -66.00
C GLU A 118 2.47 0.12 -64.78
N GLU A 119 2.60 -1.20 -64.95
CA GLU A 119 2.43 -2.17 -63.85
C GLU A 119 3.49 -1.97 -62.75
N GLY A 120 4.73 -1.68 -63.14
CA GLY A 120 5.81 -1.36 -62.22
C GLY A 120 5.56 -0.07 -61.42
N LYS A 121 5.02 0.98 -62.05
CA LYS A 121 4.66 2.22 -61.37
C LYS A 121 3.49 2.03 -60.41
N GLU A 122 2.48 1.26 -60.80
CA GLU A 122 1.33 0.96 -59.95
C GLU A 122 1.78 0.23 -58.67
N MET A 123 2.65 -0.78 -58.78
CA MET A 123 3.22 -1.47 -57.62
C MET A 123 4.05 -0.54 -56.72
N ILE A 124 4.80 0.40 -57.31
CA ILE A 124 5.55 1.41 -56.54
C ILE A 124 4.59 2.34 -55.79
N LEU A 125 3.50 2.79 -56.40
CA LEU A 125 2.50 3.64 -55.76
C LEU A 125 1.79 2.93 -54.60
N ASP A 126 1.45 1.66 -54.77
CA ASP A 126 0.84 0.84 -53.73
C ASP A 126 1.78 0.63 -52.53
N LEU A 127 3.07 0.36 -52.79
CA LEU A 127 4.08 0.25 -51.74
C LEU A 127 4.28 1.58 -51.01
N VAL A 128 4.37 2.70 -51.73
CA VAL A 128 4.48 4.05 -51.15
C VAL A 128 3.27 4.37 -50.25
N LYS A 129 2.06 3.99 -50.68
CA LYS A 129 0.84 4.14 -49.88
C LYS A 129 0.89 3.30 -48.60
N GLN A 130 1.27 2.02 -48.68
CA GLN A 130 1.40 1.15 -47.51
C GLN A 130 2.41 1.69 -46.50
N VAL A 131 3.55 2.21 -46.96
CA VAL A 131 4.55 2.81 -46.05
C VAL A 131 3.96 4.03 -45.34
N ARG A 132 3.23 4.92 -46.04
CA ARG A 132 2.58 6.08 -45.40
C ARG A 132 1.49 5.71 -44.39
N ASP A 133 0.72 4.66 -44.68
CA ASP A 133 -0.28 4.14 -43.75
C ASP A 133 0.40 3.59 -42.48
N LEU A 134 1.48 2.83 -42.64
CA LEU A 134 2.28 2.32 -41.51
C LEU A 134 2.94 3.44 -40.69
N GLU A 135 3.50 4.46 -41.35
CA GLU A 135 4.06 5.63 -40.67
C GLU A 135 3.00 6.37 -39.84
N THR A 136 1.80 6.52 -40.38
CA THR A 136 0.66 7.13 -39.69
C THR A 136 0.30 6.32 -38.45
N GLN A 137 0.19 5.00 -38.58
CA GLN A 137 -0.05 4.12 -37.43
C GLN A 137 1.03 4.26 -36.35
N VAL A 138 2.32 4.33 -36.74
CA VAL A 138 3.42 4.52 -35.79
C VAL A 138 3.33 5.87 -35.08
N LYS A 139 3.00 6.96 -35.80
CA LYS A 139 2.78 8.29 -35.22
C LYS A 139 1.62 8.28 -34.22
N GLU A 140 0.52 7.62 -34.58
CA GLU A 140 -0.64 7.47 -33.70
C GLU A 140 -0.34 6.63 -32.46
N GLN A 141 0.38 5.51 -32.61
CA GLN A 141 0.80 4.68 -31.49
C GLN A 141 1.69 5.46 -30.52
N LYS A 142 2.68 6.21 -31.03
CA LYS A 142 3.52 7.09 -30.21
C LYS A 142 2.69 8.13 -29.46
N ALA A 143 1.76 8.80 -30.15
CA ALA A 143 0.89 9.80 -29.53
C ALA A 143 -0.05 9.19 -28.47
N TRP A 144 -0.60 8.00 -28.72
CA TRP A 144 -1.45 7.29 -27.77
C TRP A 144 -0.67 6.90 -26.51
N ALA A 145 0.54 6.34 -26.66
CA ALA A 145 1.40 5.96 -25.54
C ALA A 145 1.78 7.18 -24.69
N GLN A 146 2.14 8.30 -25.33
CA GLN A 146 2.43 9.56 -24.64
C GLN A 146 1.21 10.09 -23.85
N ARG A 147 0.02 10.11 -24.47
CA ARG A 147 -1.21 10.52 -23.78
C ARG A 147 -1.48 9.64 -22.57
N LYS A 148 -1.29 8.32 -22.68
CA LYS A 148 -1.47 7.37 -21.58
C LYS A 148 -0.46 7.57 -20.46
N ALA A 149 0.81 7.81 -20.79
CA ALA A 149 1.83 8.13 -19.78
C ALA A 149 1.47 9.40 -18.99
N VAL A 150 1.07 10.47 -19.67
CA VAL A 150 0.63 11.72 -19.02
C VAL A 150 -0.62 11.48 -18.16
N GLN A 151 -1.58 10.70 -18.65
CA GLN A 151 -2.78 10.36 -17.88
C GLN A 151 -2.42 9.59 -16.60
N ALA A 152 -1.50 8.62 -16.68
CA ALA A 152 -1.03 7.85 -15.54
C ALA A 152 -0.29 8.74 -14.53
N VAL A 153 0.62 9.60 -14.97
CA VAL A 153 1.35 10.55 -14.10
C VAL A 153 0.39 11.50 -13.38
N LYS A 154 -0.63 12.03 -14.08
CA LYS A 154 -1.66 12.88 -13.47
C LYS A 154 -2.45 12.14 -12.40
N LYS A 155 -2.88 10.90 -12.70
CA LYS A 155 -3.58 10.06 -11.72
C LYS A 155 -2.73 9.81 -10.48
N LEU A 156 -1.47 9.43 -10.67
CA LEU A 156 -0.52 9.22 -9.55
C LEU A 156 -0.32 10.49 -8.71
N SER A 157 -0.29 11.67 -9.34
CA SER A 157 -0.22 12.94 -8.62
C SER A 157 -1.42 13.14 -7.71
N ASN A 158 -2.63 12.86 -8.21
CA ASN A 158 -3.86 12.98 -7.43
C ASN A 158 -3.88 11.96 -6.28
N ASP A 159 -3.58 10.69 -6.56
CA ASP A 159 -3.55 9.63 -5.56
C ASP A 159 -2.53 9.94 -4.43
N LEU A 160 -1.38 10.55 -4.78
CA LEU A 160 -0.38 10.99 -3.78
C LEU A 160 -0.90 12.12 -2.89
N THR A 161 -1.70 13.05 -3.44
CA THR A 161 -2.31 14.12 -2.64
C THR A 161 -3.37 13.58 -1.69
N GLU A 162 -4.23 12.67 -2.15
CA GLU A 162 -5.24 12.01 -1.32
C GLU A 162 -4.58 11.20 -0.19
N LEU A 163 -3.53 10.44 -0.49
CA LEU A 163 -2.78 9.69 0.50
C LEU A 163 -2.14 10.57 1.59
N LYS A 164 -1.71 11.80 1.25
CA LYS A 164 -1.21 12.75 2.25
C LYS A 164 -2.32 13.20 3.20
N VAL A 165 -3.50 13.51 2.67
CA VAL A 165 -4.67 13.90 3.49
C VAL A 165 -5.08 12.77 4.43
N LEU A 166 -5.24 11.54 3.91
CA LEU A 166 -5.64 10.39 4.71
C LEU A 166 -4.64 10.06 5.84
N ARG A 167 -3.34 10.31 5.63
CA ARG A 167 -2.33 10.15 6.68
C ARG A 167 -2.49 11.18 7.79
N MET A 168 -2.73 12.44 7.42
CA MET A 168 -2.98 13.49 8.41
C MET A 168 -4.24 13.20 9.23
N GLU A 169 -5.34 12.80 8.58
CA GLU A 169 -6.58 12.41 9.28
C GLU A 169 -6.39 11.20 10.20
N ARG A 170 -5.57 10.22 9.81
CA ARG A 170 -5.23 9.08 10.67
C ARG A 170 -4.48 9.54 11.92
N GLU A 171 -3.46 10.39 11.77
CA GLU A 171 -2.67 10.91 12.89
C GLU A 171 -3.55 11.71 13.87
N GLU A 172 -4.43 12.56 13.35
CA GLU A 172 -5.42 13.30 14.14
C GLU A 172 -6.36 12.34 14.90
N ASN A 173 -6.92 11.35 14.20
CA ASN A 173 -7.81 10.36 14.82
C ASN A 173 -7.09 9.56 15.94
N GLN A 174 -5.81 9.24 15.76
CA GLN A 174 -5.03 8.56 16.78
C GLN A 174 -4.81 9.45 18.01
N MET A 175 -4.51 10.73 17.82
CA MET A 175 -4.37 11.69 18.92
C MET A 175 -5.68 11.88 19.68
N VAL A 176 -6.80 12.02 18.96
CA VAL A 176 -8.14 12.08 19.56
C VAL A 176 -8.45 10.82 20.36
N LYS A 177 -8.12 9.63 19.82
CA LYS A 177 -8.33 8.35 20.51
C LYS A 177 -7.55 8.27 21.83
N MET A 178 -6.27 8.64 21.82
CA MET A 178 -5.45 8.65 23.04
C MET A 178 -5.94 9.68 24.05
N GLY A 179 -6.33 10.88 23.59
CA GLY A 179 -6.92 11.91 24.44
C GLY A 179 -8.24 11.46 25.10
N LYS A 180 -9.11 10.77 24.34
CA LYS A 180 -10.36 10.21 24.86
C LYS A 180 -10.10 9.15 25.94
N GLN A 181 -9.20 8.21 25.69
CA GLN A 181 -8.84 7.18 26.68
C GLN A 181 -8.29 7.81 27.96
N ALA A 182 -7.38 8.78 27.85
CA ALA A 182 -6.82 9.47 29.01
C ALA A 182 -7.89 10.21 29.83
N LEU A 183 -8.89 10.82 29.17
CA LEU A 183 -10.03 11.45 29.83
C LEU A 183 -10.91 10.41 30.55
N GLU A 184 -11.22 9.30 29.90
CA GLU A 184 -12.01 8.19 30.45
C GLU A 184 -11.33 7.60 31.70
N ASP A 185 -10.03 7.31 31.62
CA ASP A 185 -9.24 6.76 32.74
C ASP A 185 -9.22 7.72 33.95
N SER A 186 -9.02 9.02 33.68
CA SER A 186 -9.05 10.08 34.70
C SER A 186 -10.42 10.19 35.36
N THR A 187 -11.49 10.07 34.58
CA THR A 187 -12.88 10.12 35.06
C THR A 187 -13.20 8.89 35.92
N MET A 188 -12.83 7.70 35.46
CA MET A 188 -13.04 6.44 36.18
C MET A 188 -12.32 6.46 37.54
N LYS A 189 -11.06 6.92 37.55
CA LYS A 189 -10.29 7.07 38.79
C LYS A 189 -10.99 7.97 39.80
N ARG A 190 -11.50 9.13 39.36
CA ARG A 190 -12.22 10.08 40.23
C ARG A 190 -13.50 9.46 40.80
N LEU A 191 -14.23 8.67 40.02
CA LEU A 191 -15.42 7.97 40.50
C LEU A 191 -15.07 6.94 41.59
N VAL A 192 -14.00 6.15 41.39
CA VAL A 192 -13.52 5.19 42.40
C VAL A 192 -13.08 5.89 43.69
N GLU A 193 -12.37 7.01 43.58
CA GLU A 193 -11.99 7.83 44.73
C GLU A 193 -13.21 8.37 45.49
N MET A 194 -14.21 8.87 44.76
CA MET A 194 -15.45 9.38 45.35
C MET A 194 -16.28 8.27 45.99
N GLU A 195 -16.41 7.10 45.36
CA GLU A 195 -17.07 5.92 45.94
C GLU A 195 -16.37 5.47 47.22
N GLY A 196 -15.04 5.43 47.21
CA GLY A 196 -14.23 5.12 48.38
C GLY A 196 -14.45 6.11 49.52
N ALA A 197 -14.55 7.41 49.22
CA ALA A 197 -14.86 8.45 50.20
C ALA A 197 -16.28 8.31 50.76
N LEU A 198 -17.27 8.04 49.90
CA LEU A 198 -18.66 7.84 50.29
C LEU A 198 -18.82 6.60 51.17
N LYS A 199 -18.16 5.50 50.84
CA LYS A 199 -18.15 4.28 51.65
C LYS A 199 -17.53 4.52 53.04
N LYS A 200 -16.44 5.30 53.10
CA LYS A 200 -15.82 5.70 54.39
C LYS A 200 -16.77 6.58 55.21
N ALA A 201 -17.38 7.59 54.59
CA ALA A 201 -18.32 8.50 55.24
C ALA A 201 -19.58 7.75 55.73
N SER A 202 -20.13 6.84 54.93
CA SER A 202 -21.22 5.95 55.33
C SER A 202 -20.85 5.16 56.57
N GLY A 203 -19.68 4.53 56.59
CA GLY A 203 -19.22 3.80 57.78
C GLY A 203 -19.00 4.70 59.00
N GLN A 204 -18.69 5.99 58.84
CA GLN A 204 -18.64 6.94 59.96
C GLN A 204 -20.04 7.26 60.49
N VAL A 205 -21.02 7.45 59.61
CA VAL A 205 -22.44 7.60 59.98
C VAL A 205 -22.95 6.36 60.70
N ASP A 206 -22.66 5.16 60.19
CA ASP A 206 -23.07 3.90 60.82
C ASP A 206 -22.49 3.75 62.23
N ARG A 207 -21.22 4.14 62.43
CA ARG A 207 -20.59 4.14 63.77
C ARG A 207 -21.19 5.18 64.71
N ALA A 208 -21.50 6.38 64.20
CA ALA A 208 -22.14 7.43 64.98
C ALA A 208 -23.56 7.02 65.41
N ASN A 209 -24.29 6.31 64.55
CA ASN A 209 -25.64 5.80 64.84
C ASN A 209 -25.63 4.57 65.76
N ALA A 210 -24.58 3.74 65.71
CA ALA A 210 -24.42 2.58 66.59
C ALA A 210 -23.88 2.93 67.99
N ALA A 211 -23.42 4.17 68.20
CA ALA A 211 -23.23 4.68 69.56
C ALA A 211 -24.60 4.67 70.23
N PRO A 212 -24.77 4.01 71.39
CA PRO A 212 -26.03 4.08 72.10
C PRO A 212 -26.32 5.57 72.32
N ALA A 213 -27.54 6.00 72.03
CA ALA A 213 -28.08 7.20 72.66
C ALA A 213 -28.01 6.91 74.16
N GLY A 214 -26.85 7.21 74.75
CA GLY A 214 -26.62 7.07 76.17
C GLY A 214 -27.73 7.87 76.80
N ASP A 215 -28.55 7.16 77.55
CA ASP A 215 -29.65 7.67 78.33
C ASP A 215 -29.36 9.09 78.81
N VAL A 216 -29.98 10.07 78.15
CA VAL A 216 -30.36 11.31 78.84
C VAL A 216 -31.61 10.97 79.64
N GLU A 217 -31.48 9.96 80.50
CA GLU A 217 -32.44 9.70 81.55
C GLU A 217 -32.13 10.68 82.69
N SER A 218 -32.99 11.68 82.81
CA SER A 218 -33.46 12.22 84.08
C SER A 218 -32.38 12.74 85.04
N GLY A 219 -31.99 14.01 84.88
CA GLY A 219 -31.03 14.64 85.78
C GLY A 219 -31.05 16.16 85.92
N ASP A 220 -32.06 16.92 85.46
CA ASP A 220 -32.21 18.32 85.89
C ASP A 220 -33.62 18.94 85.70
N MET A 221 -34.69 18.18 85.97
CA MET A 221 -36.04 18.76 86.16
C MET A 221 -36.27 19.32 87.58
N GLY A 222 -35.20 19.72 88.29
CA GLY A 222 -35.24 20.17 89.68
C GLY A 222 -34.92 21.64 89.94
N ARG A 223 -34.53 22.43 88.93
CA ARG A 223 -33.86 23.73 89.16
C ARG A 223 -34.59 24.98 88.64
N TRP A 224 -35.92 24.96 88.54
CA TRP A 224 -36.73 26.15 88.16
C TRP A 224 -37.86 26.50 89.13
N ARG A 225 -37.83 26.01 90.38
CA ARG A 225 -38.88 26.34 91.36
C ARG A 225 -38.34 26.69 92.74
N ARG A 226 -37.36 27.61 92.83
CA ARG A 226 -37.10 28.42 94.05
C ARG A 226 -36.10 29.56 93.82
N ALA A 227 -36.61 30.74 93.46
CA ALA A 227 -36.09 32.08 93.74
C ALA A 227 -37.12 33.02 93.07
N SER A 228 -38.14 33.44 93.80
CA SER A 228 -38.24 34.77 94.43
C SER A 228 -38.32 35.88 93.39
#